data_AF-A0A2M9P712-F1
#
_entry.id   AF-A0A2M9P712-F1
#
_cell.length_a   1.000
_cell.length_b   1.000
_cell.length_c   1.000
_cell.angle_alpha   90.00
_cell.angle_beta   90.00
_cell.angle_gamma   90.00
#
_symmetry.space_group_name_H-M   'P 1'
#
loop_
_entity.id
_entity.type
_entity.pdbx_description
1 polymer ?
#
loop_
_entity_poly.entity_id
_entity_poly.type
_entity_poly.pdbx_seq_one_letter_code
_entity_poly.pdbx_strand_id
1 'polypeptide(L)'
;MALMEALQKADDGNFLRSLAETVLQILMEADVEGMIGAGRYERSGERSTWRNGYRDRTLDTRLGQLNLRIPKLRTGSYFPPFLDARKTTEKALVSVIQEAWIAGVSTRKVDDLVQAMGLSGISKSQVSKLCKEIDERVGAFLNRPLEGDWPYLWLDATYLKVR
;
A
#
# COMPACT_ATOMS: atom_id res chain seq x y z
N MET A 1 -3.70 -0.74 -28.09
CA MET A 1 -3.48 -2.15 -28.46
C MET A 1 -2.91 -2.99 -27.30
N ALA A 2 -1.89 -2.53 -26.57
CA ALA A 2 -1.29 -3.31 -25.47
C ALA A 2 -2.25 -3.73 -24.34
N LEU A 3 -3.23 -2.88 -23.98
CA LEU A 3 -4.20 -3.20 -22.93
C LEU A 3 -5.11 -4.38 -23.33
N MET A 4 -5.68 -4.36 -24.54
CA MET A 4 -6.55 -5.45 -25.04
C MET A 4 -5.81 -6.78 -25.20
N GLU A 5 -4.53 -6.75 -25.56
CA GLU A 5 -3.72 -7.95 -25.70
C GLU A 5 -3.33 -8.57 -24.35
N ALA A 6 -3.10 -7.73 -23.32
CA ALA A 6 -2.91 -8.18 -21.95
C ALA A 6 -4.22 -8.76 -21.37
N LEU A 7 -5.36 -8.13 -21.69
CA LEU A 7 -6.70 -8.55 -21.28
C LEU A 7 -7.11 -9.93 -21.84
N GLN A 8 -6.62 -10.30 -23.03
CA GLN A 8 -6.91 -11.61 -23.65
C GLN A 8 -6.06 -12.77 -23.11
N LYS A 9 -4.92 -12.48 -22.46
CA LYS A 9 -3.99 -13.50 -21.93
C LYS A 9 -4.24 -13.84 -20.46
N ALA A 10 -5.10 -13.09 -19.77
CA ALA A 10 -5.34 -13.28 -18.34
C ALA A 10 -6.47 -14.29 -18.10
N ASP A 11 -6.16 -15.35 -17.36
CA ASP A 11 -7.13 -16.31 -16.85
C ASP A 11 -8.10 -15.62 -15.86
N ASP A 12 -9.38 -16.03 -15.83
CA ASP A 12 -10.47 -15.29 -15.19
C ASP A 12 -10.20 -14.88 -13.72
N GLY A 13 -9.43 -15.68 -12.98
CA GLY A 13 -9.07 -15.41 -11.58
C GLY A 13 -7.99 -14.34 -11.35
N ASN A 14 -7.15 -14.05 -12.35
CA ASN A 14 -6.02 -13.10 -12.25
C ASN A 14 -6.17 -11.87 -13.14
N PHE A 15 -7.30 -11.76 -13.84
CA PHE A 15 -7.61 -10.67 -14.76
C PHE A 15 -7.39 -9.27 -14.15
N LEU A 16 -8.06 -8.97 -13.04
CA LEU A 16 -7.96 -7.65 -12.39
C LEU A 16 -6.55 -7.34 -11.90
N ARG A 17 -5.80 -8.35 -11.47
CA ARG A 17 -4.41 -8.23 -11.03
C ARG A 17 -3.52 -7.81 -12.20
N SER A 18 -3.61 -8.54 -13.32
CA SER A 18 -2.84 -8.27 -14.53
C SER A 18 -3.17 -6.90 -15.15
N LEU A 19 -4.44 -6.50 -15.08
CA LEU A 19 -4.89 -5.19 -15.52
C LEU A 19 -4.29 -4.09 -14.64
N ALA A 20 -4.32 -4.25 -13.32
CA ALA A 20 -3.73 -3.29 -12.39
C ALA A 20 -2.21 -3.15 -12.62
N GLU A 21 -1.48 -4.24 -12.77
CA GLU A 21 -0.04 -4.21 -13.10
C GLU A 21 0.22 -3.45 -14.40
N THR A 22 -0.57 -3.73 -15.45
CA THR A 22 -0.42 -3.09 -16.76
C THR A 22 -0.70 -1.58 -16.68
N VAL A 23 -1.78 -1.18 -16.01
CA VAL A 23 -2.15 0.24 -15.86
C VAL A 23 -1.09 0.99 -15.04
N LEU A 24 -0.64 0.42 -13.93
CA LEU A 24 0.42 1.01 -13.11
C LEU A 24 1.74 1.12 -13.89
N GLN A 25 2.08 0.13 -14.72
CA GLN A 25 3.26 0.19 -15.58
C GLN A 25 3.15 1.32 -16.61
N ILE A 26 1.99 1.48 -17.26
CA ILE A 26 1.75 2.56 -18.23
C ILE A 26 1.87 3.92 -17.56
N LEU A 27 1.29 4.09 -16.36
CA LEU A 27 1.40 5.33 -15.60
C LEU A 27 2.86 5.66 -15.27
N MET A 28 3.64 4.69 -14.80
CA MET A 28 5.06 4.90 -14.50
C MET A 28 5.89 5.25 -15.75
N GLU A 29 5.59 4.66 -16.91
CA GLU A 29 6.25 5.01 -18.17
C GLU A 29 5.91 6.44 -18.62
N ALA A 30 4.65 6.85 -18.49
CA ALA A 30 4.20 8.19 -18.83
C ALA A 30 4.85 9.25 -17.93
N ASP A 31 4.92 9.01 -16.62
CA ASP A 31 5.64 9.89 -15.68
C ASP A 31 7.11 10.08 -16.08
N VAL A 32 7.79 8.97 -16.40
CA VAL A 32 9.21 8.96 -16.76
C VAL A 32 9.44 9.64 -18.11
N GLU A 33 8.54 9.47 -19.06
CA GLU A 33 8.57 10.18 -20.33
C GLU A 33 8.47 11.69 -20.13
N GLY A 34 7.54 12.14 -19.27
CA GLY A 34 7.42 13.55 -18.88
C GLY A 34 8.68 14.10 -18.19
N MET A 35 9.33 13.33 -17.32
CA MET A 35 10.58 13.74 -16.67
C MET A 35 11.79 13.79 -17.62
N ILE A 36 11.85 12.84 -18.56
CA ILE A 36 12.94 12.77 -19.54
C ILE A 36 12.77 13.83 -20.64
N GLY A 37 11.52 14.18 -20.98
CA GLY A 37 11.18 15.03 -22.12
C GLY A 37 11.28 14.29 -23.46
N ALA A 38 11.29 12.95 -23.45
CA ALA A 38 11.38 12.15 -24.66
C ALA A 38 10.83 10.74 -24.47
N GLY A 39 10.09 10.27 -25.48
CA GLY A 39 9.56 8.92 -25.58
C GLY A 39 10.62 7.84 -25.68
N ARG A 40 10.18 6.59 -25.63
CA ARG A 40 11.08 5.43 -25.69
C ARG A 40 11.71 5.33 -27.08
N TYR A 41 13.04 5.32 -27.13
CA TYR A 41 13.85 5.33 -28.36
C TYR A 41 13.68 6.56 -29.26
N GLU A 42 12.95 7.58 -28.79
CA GLU A 42 12.80 8.83 -29.54
C GLU A 42 14.14 9.57 -29.62
N ARG A 43 14.40 10.25 -30.74
CA ARG A 43 15.53 11.17 -30.87
C ARG A 43 15.02 12.59 -30.62
N SER A 44 15.34 13.13 -29.45
CA SER A 44 15.02 14.52 -29.09
C SER A 44 16.27 15.20 -28.54
N GLY A 45 16.46 16.48 -28.91
CA GLY A 45 17.51 17.33 -28.38
C GLY A 45 17.20 17.88 -26.98
N GLU A 46 15.95 17.79 -26.53
CA GLU A 46 15.48 18.28 -25.24
C GLU A 46 15.59 17.23 -24.12
N ARG A 47 16.16 16.05 -24.43
CA ARG A 47 16.29 14.94 -23.49
C ARG A 47 17.21 15.30 -22.32
N SER A 48 16.68 15.21 -21.09
CA SER A 48 17.43 15.49 -19.87
C SER A 48 18.27 14.30 -19.36
N THR A 49 17.78 13.07 -19.52
CA THR A 49 18.42 11.83 -19.03
C THR A 49 18.01 10.62 -19.86
N TRP A 50 18.53 9.43 -19.53
CA TRP A 50 18.25 8.18 -20.24
C TRP A 50 17.64 7.13 -19.33
N ARG A 51 16.79 6.26 -19.87
CA ARG A 51 16.30 5.06 -19.15
C ARG A 51 17.46 4.06 -18.96
N ASN A 52 17.51 3.39 -17.81
CA ASN A 52 18.57 2.44 -17.41
C ASN A 52 17.98 1.15 -16.81
N GLY A 53 17.04 0.54 -17.54
CA GLY A 53 16.35 -0.68 -17.13
C GLY A 53 15.26 -0.44 -16.08
N TYR A 54 14.98 -1.48 -15.31
CA TYR A 54 13.90 -1.52 -14.31
C TYR A 54 14.41 -2.04 -12.99
N ARG A 55 13.68 -1.71 -11.92
CA ARG A 55 13.80 -2.33 -10.60
C ARG A 55 12.48 -3.02 -10.29
N ASP A 56 12.56 -4.32 -10.03
CA ASP A 56 11.39 -5.10 -9.63
C ASP A 56 11.02 -4.77 -8.18
N ARG A 57 9.72 -4.66 -7.93
CA ARG A 57 9.16 -4.41 -6.61
C ARG A 57 7.77 -5.03 -6.48
N THR A 58 7.52 -5.69 -5.37
CA THR A 58 6.19 -6.19 -5.02
C THR A 58 5.34 -5.12 -4.33
N LEU A 59 4.05 -5.11 -4.65
CA LEU A 59 3.02 -4.31 -3.98
C LEU A 59 1.85 -5.22 -3.60
N ASP A 60 1.65 -5.41 -2.30
CA ASP A 60 0.55 -6.18 -1.73
C ASP A 60 -0.72 -5.33 -1.75
N THR A 61 -1.70 -5.76 -2.52
CA THR A 61 -3.00 -5.08 -2.68
C THR A 61 -4.15 -6.01 -2.34
N ARG A 62 -5.37 -5.48 -2.33
CA ARG A 62 -6.59 -6.29 -2.17
C ARG A 62 -6.83 -7.29 -3.32
N LEU A 63 -6.17 -7.10 -4.47
CA LEU A 63 -6.21 -8.01 -5.62
C LEU A 63 -5.14 -9.11 -5.53
N GLY A 64 -4.38 -9.14 -4.42
CA GLY A 64 -3.19 -9.94 -4.23
C GLY A 64 -1.90 -9.15 -4.47
N GLN A 65 -0.80 -9.87 -4.57
CA GLN A 65 0.53 -9.30 -4.78
C GLN A 65 0.73 -8.92 -6.24
N LEU A 66 1.03 -7.64 -6.48
CA LEU A 66 1.38 -7.08 -7.79
C LEU A 66 2.90 -7.03 -7.94
N ASN A 67 3.41 -7.41 -9.11
CA ASN A 67 4.81 -7.30 -9.48
C ASN A 67 5.03 -6.08 -10.37
N LEU A 68 5.58 -5.02 -9.80
CA LEU A 68 5.81 -3.75 -10.49
C LEU A 68 7.25 -3.66 -10.99
N ARG A 69 7.43 -3.13 -12.21
CA ARG A 69 8.75 -2.88 -12.80
C ARG A 69 8.99 -1.38 -12.85
N ILE A 70 9.55 -0.84 -11.77
CA ILE A 70 9.78 0.60 -11.62
C ILE A 70 10.91 1.01 -12.59
N PRO A 71 10.68 1.94 -13.54
CA PRO A 71 11.72 2.38 -14.45
C PRO A 71 12.87 3.06 -13.72
N LYS A 72 14.09 2.85 -14.20
CA LYS A 72 15.30 3.51 -13.68
C LYS A 72 15.79 4.57 -14.64
N LEU A 73 16.29 5.67 -14.09
CA LEU A 73 17.00 6.71 -14.83
C LEU A 73 18.51 6.49 -14.72
N ARG A 74 19.25 6.91 -15.74
CA ARG A 74 20.72 6.85 -15.78
C ARG A 74 21.34 7.93 -14.89
N THR A 75 20.75 9.12 -14.93
CA THR A 75 21.07 10.25 -14.07
C THR A 75 19.79 10.68 -13.36
N GLY A 76 19.87 10.87 -12.03
CA GLY A 76 18.71 11.14 -11.17
C GLY A 76 18.05 9.89 -10.60
N SER A 77 16.94 10.07 -9.88
CA SER A 77 16.14 8.98 -9.33
C SER A 77 14.66 9.18 -9.66
N TYR A 78 13.97 8.08 -9.98
CA TYR A 78 12.52 8.05 -10.12
C TYR A 78 11.94 7.15 -9.04
N PHE A 79 10.92 7.67 -8.34
CA PHE A 79 10.12 6.91 -7.41
C PHE A 79 8.65 7.25 -7.64
N PRO A 80 7.79 6.27 -7.97
CA PRO A 80 6.39 6.55 -8.25
C PRO A 80 5.69 7.16 -7.03
N PRO A 81 4.94 8.27 -7.19
CA PRO A 81 4.36 9.01 -6.07
C PRO A 81 3.25 8.24 -5.33
N PHE A 82 2.63 7.25 -5.99
CA PHE A 82 1.60 6.40 -5.39
C PHE A 82 2.18 5.29 -4.50
N LEU A 83 3.50 5.09 -4.48
CA LEU A 83 4.16 4.14 -3.61
C LEU A 83 4.76 4.87 -2.41
N ASP A 84 4.64 4.28 -1.22
CA ASP A 84 5.37 4.76 -0.04
C ASP A 84 6.75 4.09 0.02
N ALA A 85 7.79 4.83 0.40
CA ALA A 85 9.12 4.25 0.58
C ALA A 85 9.11 3.19 1.69
N ARG A 86 9.71 2.01 1.43
CA ARG A 86 9.85 0.88 2.36
C ARG A 86 8.55 0.16 2.77
N LYS A 87 7.36 0.63 2.36
CA LYS A 87 6.09 -0.09 2.55
C LYS A 87 5.77 -0.90 1.31
N THR A 88 5.42 -2.18 1.48
CA THR A 88 4.99 -3.04 0.37
C THR A 88 3.47 -3.14 0.27
N THR A 89 2.73 -2.57 1.21
CA THR A 89 1.28 -2.78 1.34
C THR A 89 0.46 -1.55 0.94
N GLU A 90 -0.63 -1.75 0.20
CA GLU A 90 -1.64 -0.74 -0.13
C GLU A 90 -2.25 -0.12 1.15
N LYS A 91 -2.44 1.20 1.16
CA LYS A 91 -3.06 1.92 2.30
C LYS A 91 -4.45 1.38 2.66
N ALA A 92 -5.27 1.03 1.66
CA ALA A 92 -6.59 0.46 1.90
C ALA A 92 -6.53 -0.87 2.67
N LEU A 93 -5.55 -1.73 2.35
CA LEU A 93 -5.37 -2.99 3.07
C LEU A 93 -4.90 -2.75 4.51
N VAL A 94 -4.04 -1.76 4.73
CA VAL A 94 -3.65 -1.34 6.09
C VAL A 94 -4.87 -0.92 6.91
N SER A 95 -5.77 -0.12 6.34
CA SER A 95 -7.00 0.30 7.02
C SER A 95 -7.92 -0.86 7.37
N VAL A 96 -8.07 -1.86 6.50
CA VAL A 96 -8.87 -3.06 6.80
C VAL A 96 -8.27 -3.86 7.96
N ILE A 97 -6.94 -4.00 7.99
CA ILE A 97 -6.23 -4.69 9.07
C ILE A 97 -6.38 -3.94 10.40
N GLN A 98 -6.27 -2.61 10.36
CA GLN A 98 -6.47 -1.74 11.52
C GLN A 98 -7.90 -1.86 12.07
N GLU A 99 -8.92 -1.82 11.21
CA GLU A 99 -10.32 -1.96 11.60
C GLU A 99 -10.61 -3.33 12.22
N ALA A 100 -10.11 -4.41 11.61
CA ALA A 100 -10.24 -5.75 12.16
C ALA A 100 -9.61 -5.86 13.56
N TRP A 101 -8.45 -5.24 13.77
CA TRP A 101 -7.80 -5.22 15.08
C TRP A 101 -8.62 -4.45 16.12
N ILE A 102 -9.17 -3.28 15.75
CA ILE A 102 -10.08 -2.50 16.61
C ILE A 102 -11.33 -3.30 16.97
N ALA A 103 -11.87 -4.08 16.04
CA ALA A 103 -13.01 -4.97 16.27
C ALA A 103 -12.67 -6.20 17.16
N GLY A 104 -11.45 -6.30 17.69
CA GLY A 104 -11.02 -7.38 18.57
C GLY A 104 -10.64 -8.67 17.85
N VAL A 105 -10.41 -8.62 16.53
CA VAL A 105 -9.93 -9.78 15.77
C VAL A 105 -8.50 -10.08 16.20
N SER A 106 -8.25 -11.33 16.62
CA SER A 106 -6.92 -11.75 17.03
C SER A 106 -5.93 -11.66 15.86
N THR A 107 -4.64 -11.40 16.15
CA THR A 107 -3.62 -11.26 15.10
C THR A 107 -3.47 -12.50 14.21
N ARG A 108 -3.89 -13.69 14.70
CA ARG A 108 -3.94 -14.93 13.90
C ARG A 108 -5.10 -14.90 12.91
N LYS A 109 -6.30 -14.51 13.35
CA LYS A 109 -7.46 -14.37 12.46
C LYS A 109 -7.25 -13.27 11.41
N VAL A 110 -6.50 -12.22 11.75
CA VAL A 110 -6.07 -11.21 10.77
C VAL A 110 -5.14 -11.82 9.71
N ASP A 111 -4.21 -12.70 10.11
CA ASP A 111 -3.36 -13.44 9.18
C ASP A 111 -4.18 -14.34 8.24
N ASP A 112 -5.13 -15.11 8.79
CA ASP A 112 -6.04 -15.93 7.99
C ASP A 112 -6.83 -15.10 6.96
N LEU A 113 -7.28 -13.89 7.35
CA LEU A 113 -7.97 -12.97 6.45
C LEU A 113 -7.05 -12.46 5.34
N VAL A 114 -5.81 -12.10 5.66
CA VAL A 114 -4.82 -11.64 4.67
C VAL A 114 -4.46 -12.77 3.69
N GLN A 115 -4.36 -14.01 4.17
CA GLN A 115 -4.13 -15.18 3.32
C GLN A 115 -5.32 -15.47 2.41
N ALA A 116 -6.55 -15.36 2.93
CA ALA A 116 -7.77 -15.51 2.13
C ALA A 116 -7.88 -14.47 1.00
N MET A 117 -7.25 -13.31 1.15
CA MET A 117 -7.16 -12.27 0.11
C MET A 117 -6.04 -12.53 -0.93
N GLY A 118 -5.36 -13.68 -0.86
CA GLY A 118 -4.35 -14.09 -1.83
C GLY A 118 -2.96 -13.49 -1.59
N LEU A 119 -2.68 -13.07 -0.34
CA LEU A 119 -1.36 -12.61 0.09
C LEU A 119 -0.64 -13.70 0.88
N SER A 120 0.68 -13.61 1.01
CA SER A 120 1.51 -14.59 1.74
C SER A 120 1.29 -14.63 3.25
N GLY A 121 0.35 -13.83 3.78
CA GLY A 121 0.08 -13.66 5.21
C GLY A 121 0.70 -12.39 5.82
N ILE A 122 0.37 -12.14 7.08
CA ILE A 122 0.90 -11.03 7.88
C ILE A 122 1.33 -11.50 9.27
N SER A 123 2.57 -11.17 9.64
CA SER A 123 3.09 -11.49 10.96
C SER A 123 2.50 -10.59 12.05
N LYS A 124 2.44 -11.10 13.29
CA LYS A 124 2.05 -10.32 14.47
C LYS A 124 2.83 -9.00 14.61
N SER A 125 4.12 -9.01 14.29
CA SER A 125 4.96 -7.82 14.37
C SER A 125 4.63 -6.78 13.29
N GLN A 126 4.23 -7.23 12.09
CA GLN A 126 3.71 -6.35 11.05
C GLN A 126 2.36 -5.75 11.45
N VAL A 127 1.41 -6.55 11.96
CA VAL A 127 0.12 -6.03 12.47
C VAL A 127 0.34 -4.95 13.53
N SER A 128 1.22 -5.22 14.51
CA SER A 128 1.57 -4.24 15.55
C SER A 128 2.18 -2.97 14.97
N LYS A 129 3.08 -3.07 13.98
CA LYS A 129 3.66 -1.89 13.30
C LYS A 129 2.60 -1.08 12.55
N LEU A 130 1.63 -1.74 11.89
CA LEU A 130 0.54 -1.06 11.19
C LEU A 130 -0.40 -0.33 12.15
N CYS A 131 -0.59 -0.87 13.36
CA CYS A 131 -1.44 -0.27 14.38
C CYS A 131 -0.74 0.85 15.17
N LYS A 132 0.57 1.06 15.04
CA LYS A 132 1.29 2.14 15.75
C LYS A 132 0.72 3.53 15.46
N GLU A 133 0.23 3.77 14.26
CA GLU A 133 -0.41 5.04 13.90
C GLU A 133 -1.72 5.26 14.69
N ILE A 134 -2.39 4.18 15.11
CA ILE A 134 -3.57 4.24 15.99
C ILE A 134 -3.13 4.67 17.40
N ASP A 135 -2.00 4.17 17.89
CA ASP A 135 -1.49 4.50 19.23
C ASP A 135 -1.34 6.01 19.43
N GLU A 136 -0.90 6.75 18.39
CA GLU A 136 -0.80 8.21 18.43
C GLU A 136 -2.18 8.86 18.61
N ARG A 137 -3.20 8.39 17.88
CA ARG A 137 -4.58 8.88 17.99
C ARG A 137 -5.20 8.56 19.35
N VAL A 138 -4.94 7.35 19.87
CA VAL A 138 -5.36 6.94 21.21
C VAL A 138 -4.68 7.80 22.27
N GLY A 139 -3.39 8.05 22.15
CA GLY A 139 -2.64 8.92 23.03
C GLY A 139 -3.18 10.35 23.04
N ALA A 140 -3.49 10.91 21.87
CA ALA A 140 -4.14 12.23 21.78
C ALA A 140 -5.52 12.24 22.45
N PHE A 141 -6.31 11.17 22.29
CA PHE A 141 -7.62 11.04 22.93
C PHE A 141 -7.53 10.96 24.46
N LEU A 142 -6.58 10.19 24.99
CA LEU A 142 -6.38 10.02 26.43
C LEU A 142 -5.86 11.29 27.11
N ASN A 143 -5.03 12.07 26.41
CA ASN A 143 -4.44 13.30 26.95
C ASN A 143 -5.22 14.58 26.63
N ARG A 144 -6.40 14.46 26.00
CA ARG A 144 -7.21 15.64 25.65
C ARG A 144 -7.69 16.33 26.93
N PRO A 145 -7.66 17.68 27.00
CA PRO A 145 -8.24 18.40 28.12
C PRO A 145 -9.74 18.14 28.18
N LEU A 146 -10.25 17.90 29.39
CA LEU A 146 -11.69 17.85 29.65
C LEU A 146 -12.14 19.28 29.97
N GLU A 147 -12.76 19.95 29.00
CA GLU A 147 -13.27 21.31 29.15
C GLU A 147 -14.76 21.29 29.54
N GLY A 148 -15.19 22.28 30.32
CA GLY A 148 -16.60 22.45 30.73
C GLY A 148 -16.96 21.87 32.10
N ASP A 149 -18.21 22.09 32.51
CA ASP A 149 -18.76 21.64 33.78
C ASP A 149 -19.48 20.29 33.63
N TRP A 150 -19.06 19.30 34.43
CA TRP A 150 -19.59 17.93 34.39
C TRP A 150 -20.32 17.61 35.70
N PRO A 151 -21.64 17.85 35.80
CA PRO A 151 -22.40 17.69 37.05
C PRO A 151 -22.53 16.22 37.51
N TYR A 152 -22.34 15.27 36.60
CA TYR A 152 -22.43 13.83 36.87
C TYR A 152 -21.28 13.09 36.20
N LEU A 153 -20.74 12.09 36.90
CA LEU A 153 -19.68 11.19 36.42
C LEU A 153 -20.06 9.75 36.79
N TRP A 154 -20.01 8.86 35.80
CA TRP A 154 -20.13 7.42 36.02
C TRP A 154 -18.76 6.76 35.90
N LEU A 155 -18.49 5.84 36.83
CA LEU A 155 -17.29 5.03 36.83
C LEU A 155 -17.69 3.58 36.59
N ASP A 156 -16.96 2.91 35.72
CA ASP A 156 -17.10 1.48 35.43
C ASP A 156 -15.73 0.80 35.53
N ALA A 157 -15.72 -0.48 35.87
CA ALA A 157 -14.52 -1.26 36.05
C ALA A 157 -14.64 -2.60 35.31
N THR A 158 -13.71 -2.84 34.39
CA THR A 158 -13.57 -4.13 33.69
C THR A 158 -12.30 -4.84 34.13
N TYR A 159 -12.43 -6.09 34.58
CA TYR A 159 -11.28 -6.90 34.99
C TYR A 159 -10.70 -7.65 33.80
N LEU A 160 -9.46 -7.32 33.43
CA LEU A 160 -8.72 -7.99 32.35
C LEU A 160 -7.51 -8.73 32.92
N LYS A 161 -7.30 -9.97 32.45
CA LYS A 161 -6.11 -10.74 32.81
C LYS A 161 -4.92 -10.29 31.96
N VAL A 162 -4.10 -9.41 32.50
CA VAL A 162 -2.85 -8.92 31.87
C VAL A 162 -1.67 -9.68 32.48
N ARG A 163 -0.64 -9.97 31.68
CA ARG A 163 0.59 -10.67 32.11
C ARG A 163 1.73 -9.69 32.31
#